data_AF-A0A7L9FJ42-F1
#
_entry.id   AF-A0A7L9FJ42-F1
#
_cell.length_a   1.000
_cell.length_b   1.000
_cell.length_c   1.000
_cell.angle_alpha   90.00
_cell.angle_beta   90.00
_cell.angle_gamma   90.00
#
_symmetry.space_group_name_H-M   'P 1'
#
loop_
_entity.id
_entity.type
_entity.pdbx_description
1 polymer ?
#
loop_
_entity_poly.entity_id
_entity_poly.type
_entity_poly.pdbx_seq_one_letter_code
_entity_poly.pdbx_strand_id
1 'polypeptide(L)'
;MPVIVDERPLLYAVPRARSLRELARIAGVAATTAIKFYQSRSRRGRFFIVPDDAYYGLARVVFIAERARWPGSLPHGSLSLHVLSSPSGEHALVVGLVPRVLADRFVDDLHEALGEGKAFIAQEVQHWLPLEELQGLRPEKVAKLPGIVDSIMPKFEKPEPLKMPDFYDLVYLTGKMMLGPYPRPKTILEKLQHLHWAGIPSQTVISYHYRVHFLPGWLYTTYHEYCDPGKTPVIALELEGKDAPRVAKTLALLPAWGSSYIAGRWALYVGQVDGSFLPSVYELLHEWRAEATRGLMFAKASVELGTPLLWKFLSDDEKTWVWVEERVRVPSHA
;
A
#
# COMPACT_ATOMS: atom_id res chain seq x y z
N MET A 1 15.33 22.73 28.14
CA MET A 1 15.72 22.14 26.83
C MET A 1 14.75 21.01 26.54
N PRO A 2 14.07 20.96 25.37
CA PRO A 2 13.27 19.79 25.04
C PRO A 2 14.21 18.58 24.93
N VAL A 3 13.91 17.52 25.67
CA VAL A 3 14.59 16.23 25.52
C VAL A 3 14.31 15.75 24.09
N ILE A 4 15.34 15.77 23.25
CA ILE A 4 15.28 15.15 21.92
C ILE A 4 15.27 13.65 22.18
N VAL A 5 14.09 13.05 22.14
CA VAL A 5 13.95 11.59 22.20
C VAL A 5 14.49 11.05 20.88
N ASP A 6 15.42 10.11 20.95
CA ASP A 6 15.82 9.32 19.78
C ASP A 6 14.59 8.55 19.28
N GLU A 7 14.05 8.95 18.13
CA GLU A 7 12.86 8.33 17.56
C GLU A 7 13.17 7.02 16.81
N ARG A 8 14.45 6.67 16.59
CA ARG A 8 14.83 5.50 15.79
C ARG A 8 14.30 4.18 16.36
N PRO A 9 14.40 3.90 17.68
CA PRO A 9 13.86 2.65 18.24
C PRO A 9 12.35 2.54 18.03
N LEU A 10 11.62 3.67 18.09
CA LEU A 10 10.20 3.71 17.79
C LEU A 10 9.93 3.43 16.31
N LEU A 11 10.67 4.06 15.41
CA LEU A 11 10.53 3.87 13.96
C LEU A 11 10.76 2.40 13.56
N TYR A 12 11.82 1.76 14.04
CA TYR A 12 12.12 0.33 13.77
C TYR A 12 11.16 -0.64 14.46
N ALA A 13 10.42 -0.19 15.47
CA ALA A 13 9.36 -0.98 16.11
C ALA A 13 8.02 -0.91 15.36
N VAL A 14 7.79 0.10 14.51
CA VAL A 14 6.53 0.31 13.78
C VAL A 14 6.06 -0.95 13.03
N PRO A 15 6.89 -1.65 12.24
CA PRO A 15 6.43 -2.80 11.45
C PRO A 15 5.80 -3.92 12.27
N ARG A 16 6.23 -4.08 13.53
CA ARG A 16 5.84 -5.16 14.41
C ARG A 16 4.71 -4.78 15.38
N ALA A 17 4.43 -3.49 15.55
CA ALA A 17 3.50 -3.01 16.56
C ALA A 17 2.05 -3.03 16.07
N ARG A 18 1.15 -3.68 16.82
CA ARG A 18 -0.30 -3.67 16.53
C ARG A 18 -1.08 -2.63 17.34
N SER A 19 -0.42 -1.99 18.30
CA SER A 19 -0.97 -0.93 19.15
C SER A 19 0.11 0.02 19.62
N LEU A 20 -0.27 1.23 20.04
CA LEU A 20 0.68 2.20 20.63
C LEU A 20 1.34 1.68 21.93
N ARG A 21 0.63 0.85 22.71
CA ARG A 21 1.21 0.20 23.90
C ARG A 21 2.28 -0.81 23.51
N GLU A 22 2.02 -1.58 22.47
CA GLU A 22 3.00 -2.53 21.95
C GLU A 22 4.19 -1.84 21.29
N LEU A 23 3.96 -0.75 20.55
CA LEU A 23 5.02 0.10 20.01
C LEU A 23 5.96 0.58 21.11
N ALA A 24 5.41 1.11 22.20
CA ALA A 24 6.17 1.54 23.37
C ALA A 24 6.97 0.39 24.01
N ARG A 25 6.33 -0.78 24.17
CA ARG A 25 6.97 -1.99 24.73
C ARG A 25 8.14 -2.48 23.89
N ILE A 26 7.95 -2.60 22.56
CA ILE A 26 8.99 -3.09 21.64
C ILE A 26 10.15 -2.09 21.58
N ALA A 27 9.87 -0.79 21.56
CA ALA A 27 10.87 0.26 21.52
C ALA A 27 11.55 0.55 22.88
N GLY A 28 11.09 -0.05 23.98
CA GLY A 28 11.65 0.17 25.32
C GLY A 28 11.39 1.57 25.88
N VAL A 29 10.29 2.22 25.49
CA VAL A 29 9.96 3.60 25.92
C VAL A 29 8.62 3.69 26.65
N ALA A 30 8.35 4.83 27.29
CA ALA A 30 7.05 5.09 27.91
C ALA A 30 5.92 5.19 26.86
N ALA A 31 4.71 4.79 27.23
CA ALA A 31 3.53 4.86 26.36
C ALA A 31 3.23 6.29 25.87
N THR A 32 3.46 7.29 26.71
CA THR A 32 3.31 8.72 26.37
C THR A 32 4.29 9.15 25.28
N THR A 33 5.51 8.61 25.27
CA THR A 33 6.52 8.85 24.23
C THR A 33 6.06 8.28 22.89
N ALA A 34 5.56 7.05 22.87
CA ALA A 34 5.02 6.43 21.65
C ALA A 34 3.80 7.20 21.09
N ILE A 35 2.92 7.70 21.96
CA ILE A 35 1.79 8.56 21.56
C ILE A 35 2.29 9.87 20.92
N LYS A 36 3.25 10.55 21.55
CA LYS A 36 3.84 11.79 21.02
C LYS A 36 4.53 11.57 19.67
N PHE A 37 5.29 10.48 19.55
CA PHE A 37 5.90 10.06 18.29
C PHE A 37 4.86 9.85 17.18
N TYR A 38 3.83 9.05 17.46
CA TYR A 38 2.75 8.81 16.50
C TYR A 38 2.07 10.13 16.06
N GLN A 39 1.69 10.97 17.01
CA GLN A 39 1.07 12.27 16.73
C GLN A 39 1.98 13.22 15.95
N SER A 40 3.27 13.27 16.28
CA SER A 40 4.26 14.10 15.59
C SER A 40 4.44 13.65 14.14
N ARG A 41 4.65 12.34 13.92
CA ARG A 41 4.86 11.74 12.60
C ARG A 41 3.61 11.78 11.72
N SER A 42 2.41 11.63 12.31
CA SER A 42 1.13 11.78 11.61
C SER A 42 0.87 13.20 11.07
N ARG A 43 1.60 14.23 11.52
CA ARG A 43 1.52 15.57 10.93
C ARG A 43 2.33 15.72 9.65
N ARG A 44 3.34 14.86 9.44
CA ARG A 44 4.28 14.90 8.32
C ARG A 44 4.09 13.75 7.34
N GLY A 45 3.17 12.84 7.63
CA GLY A 45 3.03 11.59 6.92
C GLY A 45 1.87 10.78 7.47
N ARG A 46 1.75 9.54 7.01
CA ARG A 46 0.66 8.64 7.38
C ARG A 46 1.19 7.26 7.73
N PHE A 47 0.69 6.72 8.83
CA PHE A 47 0.84 5.31 9.14
C PHE A 47 -0.33 4.53 8.56
N PHE A 48 -0.05 3.35 8.01
CA PHE A 48 -1.10 2.45 7.54
C PHE A 48 -0.66 1.00 7.69
N ILE A 49 -1.66 0.12 7.66
CA ILE A 49 -1.44 -1.32 7.69
C ILE A 49 -1.11 -1.82 6.29
N VAL A 50 -0.29 -2.85 6.22
CA VAL A 50 -0.13 -3.66 5.00
C VAL A 50 -0.82 -4.99 5.27
N PRO A 51 -1.98 -5.23 4.63
CA PRO A 51 -2.67 -6.51 4.75
C PRO A 51 -2.04 -7.56 3.81
N ASP A 52 -2.25 -8.82 4.15
CA ASP A 52 -2.15 -9.92 3.19
C ASP A 52 -3.45 -9.93 2.38
N ASP A 53 -3.43 -9.33 1.19
CA ASP A 53 -4.63 -9.24 0.35
C ASP A 53 -5.18 -10.64 0.02
N ALA A 54 -4.32 -11.63 -0.21
CA ALA A 54 -4.73 -12.98 -0.56
C ALA A 54 -5.46 -13.67 0.61
N TYR A 55 -5.01 -13.42 1.84
CA TYR A 55 -5.67 -13.94 3.04
C TYR A 55 -7.14 -13.50 3.15
N TYR A 56 -7.46 -12.27 2.73
CA TYR A 56 -8.83 -11.75 2.70
C TYR A 56 -9.58 -12.05 1.40
N GLY A 57 -9.02 -12.86 0.49
CA GLY A 57 -9.63 -13.12 -0.82
C GLY A 57 -9.61 -11.91 -1.75
N LEU A 58 -8.76 -10.93 -1.49
CA LEU A 58 -8.59 -9.71 -2.27
C LEU A 58 -7.40 -9.78 -3.23
N ALA A 59 -7.34 -8.81 -4.13
CA ALA A 59 -6.30 -8.65 -5.11
C ALA A 59 -6.00 -7.17 -5.35
N ARG A 60 -4.72 -6.82 -5.40
CA ARG A 60 -4.26 -5.52 -5.89
C ARG A 60 -4.11 -5.61 -7.40
N VAL A 61 -4.94 -4.84 -8.10
CA VAL A 61 -4.90 -4.75 -9.56
C VAL A 61 -4.15 -3.46 -9.92
N VAL A 62 -3.15 -3.60 -10.78
CA VAL A 62 -2.44 -2.47 -11.38
C VAL A 62 -2.86 -2.40 -12.84
N PHE A 63 -3.23 -1.21 -13.29
CA PHE A 63 -3.58 -0.94 -14.67
C PHE A 63 -2.83 0.29 -15.17
N ILE A 64 -2.14 0.15 -16.31
CA ILE A 64 -1.43 1.25 -16.97
C ILE A 64 -2.02 1.42 -18.37
N ALA A 65 -2.73 2.53 -18.58
CA ALA A 65 -3.27 2.90 -19.89
C ALA A 65 -2.16 3.39 -20.83
N GLU A 66 -2.28 3.07 -22.12
CA GLU A 66 -1.33 3.53 -23.14
C GLU A 66 -1.38 5.05 -23.35
N ARG A 67 -2.51 5.68 -23.01
CA ARG A 67 -2.70 7.12 -23.10
C ARG A 67 -3.23 7.68 -21.79
N ALA A 68 -2.73 8.84 -21.40
CA ALA A 68 -3.28 9.57 -20.27
C ALA A 68 -4.71 10.04 -20.57
N ARG A 69 -5.61 9.73 -19.65
CA ARG A 69 -6.96 10.27 -19.58
C ARG A 69 -7.26 10.58 -18.13
N TRP A 70 -7.86 11.74 -17.88
CA TRP A 70 -8.43 12.07 -16.58
C TRP A 70 -9.92 11.76 -16.62
N PRO A 71 -10.38 10.60 -16.11
CA PRO A 71 -11.78 10.24 -16.15
C PRO A 71 -12.54 11.04 -15.09
N GLY A 72 -13.87 11.19 -15.24
CA GLY A 72 -14.72 11.78 -14.20
C GLY A 72 -15.00 10.82 -13.03
N SER A 73 -14.88 9.51 -13.27
CA SER A 73 -15.07 8.46 -12.29
C SER A 73 -14.30 7.19 -12.68
N LEU A 74 -14.08 6.31 -11.71
CA LEU A 74 -13.42 5.01 -11.86
C LEU A 74 -14.26 3.93 -11.16
N PRO A 75 -14.11 2.63 -11.50
CA PRO A 75 -14.82 1.55 -10.81
C PRO A 75 -14.54 1.52 -9.30
N HIS A 76 -15.53 1.09 -8.50
CA HIS A 76 -15.35 0.85 -7.07
C HIS A 76 -14.19 -0.11 -6.82
N GLY A 77 -13.42 0.15 -5.76
CA GLY A 77 -12.15 -0.54 -5.51
C GLY A 77 -10.92 0.22 -6.02
N SER A 78 -11.07 1.24 -6.87
CA SER A 78 -9.95 2.11 -7.26
C SER A 78 -9.41 2.88 -6.06
N LEU A 79 -8.10 2.79 -5.81
CA LEU A 79 -7.42 3.41 -4.67
C LEU A 79 -6.69 4.69 -5.04
N SER A 80 -5.97 4.69 -6.17
CA SER A 80 -5.23 5.84 -6.64
C SER A 80 -5.23 5.92 -8.17
N LEU A 81 -5.10 7.15 -8.67
CA LEU A 81 -4.87 7.46 -10.08
C LEU A 81 -3.66 8.37 -10.19
N HIS A 82 -2.73 8.03 -11.08
CA HIS A 82 -1.57 8.83 -11.42
C HIS A 82 -1.55 9.10 -12.92
N VAL A 83 -1.38 10.36 -13.31
CA VAL A 83 -1.03 10.72 -14.69
C VAL A 83 0.48 10.82 -14.75
N LEU A 84 1.09 9.96 -15.55
CA LEU A 84 2.53 9.79 -15.65
C LEU A 84 3.04 10.28 -17.00
N SER A 85 4.21 10.89 -17.03
CA SER A 85 4.94 11.27 -18.24
C SER A 85 6.22 10.46 -18.36
N SER A 86 6.47 9.94 -19.53
CA SER A 86 7.61 9.08 -19.84
C SER A 86 8.16 9.39 -21.24
N PRO A 87 9.34 8.86 -21.60
CA PRO A 87 9.83 8.92 -22.97
C PRO A 87 8.88 8.30 -24.01
N SER A 88 8.04 7.32 -23.62
CA SER A 88 7.05 6.69 -24.50
C SER A 88 5.71 7.45 -24.60
N GLY A 89 5.56 8.55 -23.86
CA GLY A 89 4.34 9.37 -23.84
C GLY A 89 3.72 9.49 -22.45
N GLU A 90 2.46 9.89 -22.42
CA GLU A 90 1.70 10.05 -21.18
C GLU A 90 0.79 8.85 -20.91
N HIS A 91 0.75 8.41 -19.67
CA HIS A 91 0.05 7.20 -19.22
C HIS A 91 -0.86 7.52 -18.03
N ALA A 92 -1.96 6.78 -17.90
CA ALA A 92 -2.76 6.76 -16.68
C ALA A 92 -2.51 5.45 -15.93
N LEU A 93 -2.02 5.55 -14.69
CA LEU A 93 -1.80 4.43 -13.79
C LEU A 93 -2.90 4.41 -12.74
N VAL A 94 -3.62 3.30 -12.64
CA VAL A 94 -4.57 3.04 -11.56
C VAL A 94 -4.10 1.85 -10.74
N VAL A 95 -4.17 2.00 -9.41
CA VAL A 95 -4.07 0.89 -8.47
C VAL A 95 -5.44 0.68 -7.84
N GLY A 96 -5.95 -0.55 -7.86
CA GLY A 96 -7.20 -0.95 -7.24
C GLY A 96 -7.03 -2.07 -6.22
N LEU A 97 -7.99 -2.21 -5.31
CA LEU A 97 -8.15 -3.32 -4.39
C LEU A 97 -9.59 -3.85 -4.48
N VAL A 98 -9.72 -5.06 -5.00
CA VAL A 98 -11.01 -5.72 -5.25
C VAL A 98 -10.94 -7.19 -4.83
N PRO A 99 -12.07 -7.87 -4.61
CA PRO A 99 -12.08 -9.32 -4.49
C PRO A 99 -11.40 -9.98 -5.69
N ARG A 100 -10.56 -10.97 -5.43
CA ARG A 100 -9.74 -11.63 -6.46
C ARG A 100 -10.57 -12.18 -7.61
N VAL A 101 -11.76 -12.72 -7.30
CA VAL A 101 -12.68 -13.29 -8.30
C VAL A 101 -13.35 -12.23 -9.19
N LEU A 102 -13.25 -10.95 -8.83
CA LEU A 102 -13.79 -9.81 -9.58
C LEU A 102 -12.70 -9.00 -10.29
N ALA A 103 -11.44 -9.45 -10.25
CA ALA A 103 -10.31 -8.70 -10.80
C ALA A 103 -10.45 -8.47 -12.31
N ASP A 104 -10.87 -9.48 -13.07
CA ASP A 104 -11.05 -9.36 -14.53
C ASP A 104 -12.14 -8.34 -14.87
N ARG A 105 -13.27 -8.39 -14.14
CA ARG A 105 -14.35 -7.40 -14.29
C ARG A 105 -13.88 -5.97 -13.99
N PHE A 106 -13.04 -5.80 -12.95
CA PHE A 106 -12.44 -4.50 -12.64
C PHE A 106 -11.52 -4.00 -13.75
N VAL A 107 -10.77 -4.88 -14.40
CA VAL A 107 -9.93 -4.54 -15.55
C VAL A 107 -10.78 -4.13 -16.76
N ASP A 108 -11.88 -4.83 -17.05
CA ASP A 108 -12.81 -4.46 -18.13
C ASP A 108 -13.39 -3.05 -17.92
N ASP A 109 -13.83 -2.75 -16.70
CA ASP A 109 -14.35 -1.44 -16.34
C ASP A 109 -13.29 -0.32 -16.41
N LEU A 110 -12.01 -0.66 -16.18
CA LEU A 110 -10.89 0.26 -16.39
C LEU A 110 -10.59 0.48 -17.87
N HIS A 111 -10.69 -0.55 -18.71
CA HIS A 111 -10.58 -0.41 -20.15
C HIS A 111 -11.68 0.51 -20.71
N GLU A 112 -12.92 0.38 -20.23
CA GLU A 112 -14.01 1.28 -20.60
C GLU A 112 -13.70 2.74 -20.19
N ALA A 113 -13.19 2.94 -18.98
CA ALA A 113 -12.92 4.27 -18.45
C ALA A 113 -11.67 4.94 -19.07
N LEU A 114 -10.61 4.19 -19.35
CA LEU A 114 -9.28 4.72 -19.68
C LEU A 114 -8.77 4.32 -21.07
N GLY A 115 -9.38 3.34 -21.73
CA GLY A 115 -8.97 2.82 -23.04
C GLY A 115 -8.02 1.63 -22.96
N GLU A 116 -7.25 1.39 -24.03
CA GLU A 116 -6.27 0.31 -24.08
C GLU A 116 -5.16 0.51 -23.05
N GLY A 117 -4.71 -0.59 -22.47
CA GLY A 117 -3.74 -0.60 -21.40
C GLY A 117 -3.38 -2.01 -20.99
N LYS A 118 -2.50 -2.10 -20.01
CA LYS A 118 -2.02 -3.36 -19.48
C LYS A 118 -2.38 -3.48 -18.02
N ALA A 119 -3.00 -4.60 -17.68
CA ALA A 119 -3.33 -4.96 -16.32
C ALA A 119 -2.43 -6.09 -15.81
N PHE A 120 -2.14 -6.08 -14.51
CA PHE A 120 -1.68 -7.27 -13.82
C PHE A 120 -2.18 -7.31 -12.38
N ILE A 121 -2.37 -8.52 -11.89
CA ILE A 121 -2.78 -8.80 -10.51
C ILE A 121 -1.51 -9.05 -9.69
N ALA A 122 -1.24 -8.20 -8.71
CA ALA A 122 -0.09 -8.36 -7.83
C ALA A 122 -0.24 -9.64 -6.98
N GLN A 123 0.81 -10.45 -6.98
CA GLN A 123 0.99 -11.62 -6.11
C GLN A 123 1.66 -11.22 -4.79
N GLU A 124 2.46 -10.15 -4.82
CA GLU A 124 3.12 -9.57 -3.67
C GLU A 124 3.07 -8.05 -3.76
N VAL A 125 2.81 -7.40 -2.63
CA VAL A 125 2.89 -5.95 -2.49
C VAL A 125 3.87 -5.62 -1.39
N GLN A 126 4.90 -4.83 -1.74
CA GLN A 126 5.93 -4.39 -0.83
C GLN A 126 5.84 -2.89 -0.64
N HIS A 127 5.57 -2.44 0.57
CA HIS A 127 5.66 -1.03 0.92
C HIS A 127 6.98 -0.73 1.62
N TRP A 128 7.32 0.53 1.78
CA TRP A 128 8.50 0.93 2.55
C TRP A 128 8.50 0.31 3.96
N LEU A 129 9.69 -0.03 4.46
CA LEU A 129 9.91 -0.54 5.80
C LEU A 129 11.12 0.15 6.43
N PRO A 130 10.98 0.67 7.66
CA PRO A 130 12.14 1.12 8.41
C PRO A 130 12.93 -0.09 8.90
N LEU A 131 14.04 -0.38 8.22
CA LEU A 131 14.99 -1.43 8.59
C LEU A 131 16.24 -0.78 9.20
N GLU A 132 16.74 -1.36 10.29
CA GLU A 132 17.96 -0.88 10.96
C GLU A 132 19.19 -1.11 10.07
N GLU A 133 19.18 -2.20 9.31
CA GLU A 133 20.20 -2.58 8.32
C GLU A 133 20.37 -1.55 7.20
N LEU A 134 19.33 -0.75 6.95
CA LEU A 134 19.32 0.30 5.93
C LEU A 134 19.55 1.70 6.51
N GLN A 135 19.89 1.80 7.80
CA GLN A 135 20.19 3.08 8.42
C GLN A 135 21.39 3.74 7.73
N GLY A 136 21.18 4.98 7.25
CA GLY A 136 22.24 5.71 6.55
C GLY A 136 22.63 5.06 5.22
N LEU A 137 21.72 4.33 4.58
CA LEU A 137 21.88 3.87 3.21
C LEU A 137 22.32 5.04 2.33
N ARG A 138 23.42 4.83 1.60
CA ARG A 138 23.96 5.78 0.63
C ARG A 138 23.71 5.29 -0.80
N PRO A 139 23.56 6.20 -1.79
CA PRO A 139 23.27 5.83 -3.18
C PRO A 139 24.20 4.74 -3.74
N GLU A 140 25.50 4.82 -3.48
CA GLU A 140 26.51 3.88 -4.00
C GLU A 140 26.34 2.42 -3.51
N LYS A 141 25.48 2.18 -2.52
CA LYS A 141 25.19 0.83 -1.99
C LYS A 141 23.92 0.21 -2.58
N VAL A 142 23.11 0.99 -3.29
CA VAL A 142 21.78 0.57 -3.79
C VAL A 142 21.88 -0.62 -4.73
N ALA A 143 22.84 -0.62 -5.66
CA ALA A 143 23.01 -1.69 -6.64
C ALA A 143 23.28 -3.07 -6.01
N LYS A 144 23.79 -3.12 -4.77
CA LYS A 144 24.06 -4.36 -4.04
C LYS A 144 22.84 -4.89 -3.27
N LEU A 145 21.84 -4.05 -3.01
CA LEU A 145 20.69 -4.40 -2.18
C LEU A 145 19.85 -5.58 -2.71
N PRO A 146 19.62 -5.77 -4.03
CA PRO A 146 18.79 -6.88 -4.47
C PRO A 146 19.38 -8.26 -4.14
N GLY A 147 20.70 -8.34 -3.93
CA GLY A 147 21.37 -9.57 -3.51
C GLY A 147 21.08 -9.96 -2.06
N ILE A 148 20.64 -9.00 -1.23
CA ILE A 148 20.37 -9.21 0.20
C ILE A 148 18.91 -8.88 0.58
N VAL A 149 18.11 -8.33 -0.33
CA VAL A 149 16.76 -7.80 -0.02
C VAL A 149 15.87 -8.84 0.64
N ASP A 150 15.84 -10.06 0.10
CA ASP A 150 15.01 -11.15 0.65
C ASP A 150 15.51 -11.62 2.04
N SER A 151 16.76 -11.31 2.41
CA SER A 151 17.36 -11.70 3.70
C SER A 151 17.16 -10.67 4.81
N ILE A 152 17.15 -9.39 4.47
CA ILE A 152 16.92 -8.28 5.44
C ILE A 152 15.43 -8.03 5.66
N MET A 153 14.60 -8.47 4.72
CA MET A 153 13.16 -8.32 4.80
C MET A 153 12.57 -9.22 5.90
N PRO A 154 11.69 -8.69 6.77
CA PRO A 154 11.02 -9.52 7.75
C PRO A 154 10.20 -10.60 7.04
N LYS A 155 10.36 -11.84 7.51
CA LYS A 155 9.53 -12.96 7.06
C LYS A 155 8.21 -12.90 7.83
N PHE A 156 7.14 -12.59 7.12
CA PHE A 156 5.80 -12.64 7.68
C PHE A 156 5.21 -14.02 7.44
N GLU A 157 4.71 -14.65 8.50
CA GLU A 157 3.92 -15.88 8.37
C GLU A 157 2.65 -15.54 7.59
N LYS A 158 2.39 -16.31 6.52
CA LYS A 158 1.17 -16.20 5.73
C LYS A 158 0.23 -17.32 6.17
N PRO A 159 -0.80 -17.02 6.97
CA PRO A 159 -1.79 -18.02 7.35
C PRO A 159 -2.58 -18.51 6.13
N GLU A 160 -3.24 -19.65 6.29
CA GLU A 160 -4.24 -20.11 5.32
C GLU A 160 -5.28 -19.01 5.07
N PRO A 161 -5.60 -18.69 3.81
CA PRO A 161 -6.61 -17.70 3.50
C PRO A 161 -7.98 -18.00 4.13
N LEU A 162 -8.70 -16.93 4.48
CA LEU A 162 -10.10 -17.06 4.87
C LEU A 162 -10.90 -17.60 3.68
N LYS A 163 -11.81 -18.54 3.95
CA LYS A 163 -12.74 -19.02 2.93
C LYS A 163 -13.57 -17.88 2.34
N MET A 164 -14.05 -16.99 3.21
CA MET A 164 -14.74 -15.74 2.89
C MET A 164 -14.66 -14.85 4.13
N PRO A 165 -14.13 -13.61 4.05
CA PRO A 165 -14.25 -12.66 5.14
C PRO A 165 -15.71 -12.22 5.29
N ASP A 166 -16.18 -12.12 6.53
CA ASP A 166 -17.52 -11.59 6.78
C ASP A 166 -17.54 -10.05 6.77
N PHE A 167 -18.75 -9.49 6.95
CA PHE A 167 -18.95 -8.05 7.02
C PHE A 167 -18.02 -7.35 8.03
N TYR A 168 -17.88 -7.87 9.25
CA TYR A 168 -17.08 -7.21 10.30
C TYR A 168 -15.59 -7.29 10.01
N ASP A 169 -15.11 -8.40 9.45
CA ASP A 169 -13.72 -8.56 9.01
C ASP A 169 -13.34 -7.47 7.99
N LEU A 170 -14.22 -7.22 7.01
CA LEU A 170 -14.04 -6.19 5.99
C LEU A 170 -14.17 -4.77 6.53
N VAL A 171 -15.04 -4.55 7.53
CA VAL A 171 -15.11 -3.25 8.23
C VAL A 171 -13.83 -2.97 9.00
N TYR A 172 -13.24 -3.96 9.68
CA TYR A 172 -11.96 -3.77 10.36
C TYR A 172 -10.82 -3.48 9.37
N LEU A 173 -10.75 -4.23 8.26
CA LEU A 173 -9.75 -4.00 7.22
C LEU A 173 -9.86 -2.59 6.65
N THR A 174 -11.05 -2.22 6.17
CA THR A 174 -11.35 -0.88 5.65
C THR A 174 -11.03 0.19 6.68
N GLY A 175 -11.46 0.01 7.93
CA GLY A 175 -11.25 0.98 9.00
C GLY A 175 -9.80 1.16 9.38
N LYS A 176 -8.98 0.11 9.34
CA LYS A 176 -7.52 0.22 9.59
C LYS A 176 -6.79 0.87 8.42
N MET A 177 -7.24 0.66 7.19
CA MET A 177 -6.73 1.39 6.02
C MET A 177 -7.10 2.88 6.11
N MET A 178 -8.34 3.21 6.48
CA MET A 178 -8.83 4.60 6.57
C MET A 178 -8.25 5.37 7.76
N LEU A 179 -8.35 4.80 8.96
CA LEU A 179 -8.08 5.50 10.22
C LEU A 179 -6.66 5.27 10.76
N GLY A 180 -5.88 4.42 10.08
CA GLY A 180 -4.53 4.04 10.47
C GLY A 180 -4.47 2.76 11.33
N PRO A 181 -3.28 2.35 11.76
CA PRO A 181 -3.04 1.04 12.36
C PRO A 181 -3.55 0.90 13.81
N TYR A 182 -3.56 1.98 14.59
CA TYR A 182 -3.73 1.91 16.05
C TYR A 182 -5.13 2.16 16.63
N PRO A 183 -6.17 2.65 15.91
CA PRO A 183 -7.54 2.68 16.43
C PRO A 183 -7.99 1.32 16.95
N ARG A 184 -8.72 1.31 18.06
CA ARG A 184 -9.26 0.05 18.63
C ARG A 184 -10.41 -0.47 17.76
N PRO A 185 -10.67 -1.79 17.73
CA PRO A 185 -11.76 -2.38 16.94
C PRO A 185 -13.11 -1.72 17.18
N LYS A 186 -13.49 -1.54 18.46
CA LYS A 186 -14.74 -0.86 18.83
C LYS A 186 -14.82 0.57 18.27
N THR A 187 -13.74 1.33 18.36
CA THR A 187 -13.66 2.71 17.84
C THR A 187 -13.79 2.75 16.32
N ILE A 188 -13.31 1.72 15.61
CA ILE A 188 -13.51 1.60 14.16
C ILE A 188 -15.00 1.46 13.85
N LEU A 189 -15.69 0.52 14.51
CA LEU A 189 -17.13 0.31 14.32
C LEU A 189 -17.93 1.58 14.64
N GLU A 190 -17.65 2.22 15.78
CA GLU A 190 -18.30 3.48 16.18
C GLU A 190 -18.12 4.58 15.14
N LYS A 191 -16.90 4.73 14.57
CA LYS A 191 -16.61 5.77 13.57
C LYS A 191 -17.21 5.46 12.20
N LEU A 192 -17.33 4.20 11.82
CA LEU A 192 -17.83 3.80 10.50
C LEU A 192 -19.32 3.45 10.49
N GLN A 193 -19.99 3.47 11.65
CA GLN A 193 -21.41 3.14 11.80
C GLN A 193 -22.34 3.90 10.84
N HIS A 194 -21.99 5.12 10.46
CA HIS A 194 -22.78 5.94 9.53
C HIS A 194 -22.67 5.51 8.05
N LEU A 195 -21.76 4.57 7.74
CA LEU A 195 -21.50 4.06 6.38
C LEU A 195 -22.07 2.66 6.14
N HIS A 196 -22.70 2.05 7.15
CA HIS A 196 -23.21 0.69 7.06
C HIS A 196 -24.43 0.46 7.97
N TRP A 197 -25.18 -0.60 7.68
CA TRP A 197 -26.44 -0.91 8.36
C TRP A 197 -26.25 -1.71 9.66
N ALA A 198 -25.17 -2.49 9.78
CA ALA A 198 -24.95 -3.39 10.91
C ALA A 198 -24.67 -2.64 12.22
N GLY A 199 -25.24 -3.11 13.34
CA GLY A 199 -24.97 -2.59 14.67
C GLY A 199 -23.61 -3.01 15.23
N ILE A 200 -23.20 -2.37 16.33
CA ILE A 200 -21.97 -2.72 17.05
C ILE A 200 -22.22 -4.00 17.88
N PRO A 201 -21.51 -5.11 17.63
CA PRO A 201 -21.73 -6.36 18.33
C PRO A 201 -21.08 -6.34 19.73
N SER A 202 -21.28 -7.43 20.49
CA SER A 202 -20.72 -7.57 21.83
C SER A 202 -19.19 -7.57 21.83
N GLN A 203 -18.58 -7.22 22.97
CA GLN A 203 -17.11 -7.19 23.08
C GLN A 203 -16.44 -8.55 22.81
N THR A 204 -17.14 -9.66 23.08
CA THR A 204 -16.68 -11.02 22.78
C THR A 204 -16.60 -11.25 21.28
N VAL A 205 -17.65 -10.89 20.53
CA VAL A 205 -17.70 -10.99 19.08
C VAL A 205 -16.63 -10.10 18.45
N ILE A 206 -16.52 -8.84 18.90
CA ILE A 206 -15.46 -7.91 18.47
C ILE A 206 -14.07 -8.54 18.65
N SER A 207 -13.81 -9.13 19.83
CA SER A 207 -12.52 -9.75 20.11
C SER A 207 -12.26 -10.98 19.25
N TYR A 208 -13.29 -11.77 18.94
CA TYR A 208 -13.18 -12.95 18.10
C TYR A 208 -12.79 -12.58 16.67
N HIS A 209 -13.61 -11.79 15.96
CA HIS A 209 -13.32 -11.38 14.58
C HIS A 209 -11.97 -10.68 14.49
N TYR A 210 -11.68 -9.78 15.44
CA TYR A 210 -10.42 -9.05 15.37
C TYR A 210 -9.20 -9.95 15.54
N ARG A 211 -9.21 -10.88 16.51
CA ARG A 211 -8.03 -11.72 16.81
C ARG A 211 -7.89 -12.92 15.88
N VAL A 212 -9.01 -13.53 15.52
CA VAL A 212 -9.02 -14.81 14.78
C VAL A 212 -9.06 -14.56 13.28
N HIS A 213 -9.80 -13.56 12.81
CA HIS A 213 -9.94 -13.31 11.38
C HIS A 213 -9.06 -12.14 10.92
N PHE A 214 -9.08 -10.99 11.59
CA PHE A 214 -8.35 -9.82 11.09
C PHE A 214 -6.84 -9.85 11.39
N LEU A 215 -6.42 -10.08 12.64
CA LEU A 215 -4.99 -9.99 13.00
C LEU A 215 -4.06 -10.91 12.18
N PRO A 216 -4.43 -12.16 11.83
CA PRO A 216 -3.56 -13.02 11.03
C PRO A 216 -3.25 -12.45 9.63
N GLY A 217 -4.21 -11.74 9.03
CA GLY A 217 -4.04 -11.09 7.73
C GLY A 217 -3.34 -9.73 7.77
N TRP A 218 -2.94 -9.22 8.93
CA TRP A 218 -2.19 -7.96 9.00
C TRP A 218 -0.70 -8.29 8.98
N LEU A 219 0.00 -8.05 7.87
CA LEU A 219 1.42 -8.39 7.75
C LEU A 219 2.27 -7.47 8.64
N TYR A 220 2.20 -6.16 8.41
CA TYR A 220 2.97 -5.16 9.15
C TYR A 220 2.33 -3.77 9.09
N THR A 221 2.93 -2.82 9.81
CA THR A 221 2.62 -1.39 9.67
C THR A 221 3.77 -0.66 9.03
N THR A 222 3.45 0.27 8.15
CA THR A 222 4.44 1.15 7.52
C THR A 222 4.09 2.62 7.80
N TYR A 223 5.02 3.49 7.45
CA TYR A 223 4.91 4.93 7.49
C TYR A 223 5.30 5.51 6.14
N HIS A 224 4.44 6.37 5.59
CA HIS A 224 4.74 7.17 4.42
C HIS A 224 4.95 8.60 4.89
N GLU A 225 6.17 9.12 4.73
CA GLU A 225 6.46 10.53 4.93
C GLU A 225 6.09 11.34 3.69
N TYR A 226 5.25 12.37 3.84
CA TYR A 226 4.89 13.23 2.73
C TYR A 226 6.05 14.16 2.40
N CYS A 227 6.72 13.93 1.28
CA CYS A 227 7.74 14.81 0.74
C CYS A 227 7.12 15.81 -0.25
N ASP A 228 7.69 17.00 -0.31
CA ASP A 228 7.35 18.03 -1.31
C ASP A 228 7.56 17.46 -2.73
N PRO A 229 6.50 17.31 -3.54
CA PRO A 229 6.61 16.76 -4.90
C PRO A 229 7.52 17.59 -5.81
N GLY A 230 7.72 18.89 -5.54
CA GLY A 230 8.66 19.73 -6.28
C GLY A 230 10.13 19.41 -6.00
N LYS A 231 10.43 18.73 -4.89
CA LYS A 231 11.78 18.30 -4.49
C LYS A 231 12.01 16.82 -4.73
N THR A 232 10.97 16.02 -4.49
CA THR A 232 11.02 14.55 -4.60
C THR A 232 9.77 14.11 -5.38
N PRO A 233 9.82 14.16 -6.72
CA PRO A 233 8.64 13.83 -7.53
C PRO A 233 8.25 12.37 -7.33
N VAL A 234 6.95 12.10 -7.44
CA VAL A 234 6.47 10.72 -7.51
C VAL A 234 6.91 10.17 -8.86
N ILE A 235 7.62 9.05 -8.83
CA ILE A 235 8.04 8.31 -10.00
C ILE A 235 7.36 6.95 -10.05
N ALA A 236 7.29 6.38 -11.24
CA ALA A 236 6.91 5.00 -11.45
C ALA A 236 7.86 4.31 -12.42
N LEU A 237 8.04 3.00 -12.22
CA LEU A 237 8.86 2.14 -13.07
C LEU A 237 8.09 0.83 -13.31
N GLU A 238 7.66 0.63 -14.55
CA GLU A 238 7.17 -0.67 -15.02
C GLU A 238 8.39 -1.52 -15.38
N LEU A 239 8.55 -2.65 -14.69
CA LEU A 239 9.72 -3.51 -14.75
C LEU A 239 9.36 -4.88 -15.31
N GLU A 240 10.17 -5.39 -16.22
CA GLU A 240 10.11 -6.75 -16.73
C GLU A 240 11.47 -7.44 -16.60
N GLY A 241 11.49 -8.70 -16.20
CA GLY A 241 12.72 -9.47 -16.13
C GLY A 241 12.69 -10.55 -15.05
N LYS A 242 13.74 -11.37 -15.03
CA LYS A 242 13.88 -12.41 -14.00
C LYS A 242 14.08 -11.79 -12.61
N ASP A 243 14.85 -10.70 -12.54
CA ASP A 243 15.18 -10.04 -11.27
C ASP A 243 14.33 -8.78 -11.02
N ALA A 244 13.36 -8.47 -11.89
CA ALA A 244 12.42 -7.37 -11.70
C ALA A 244 11.73 -7.38 -10.32
N PRO A 245 11.32 -8.55 -9.75
CA PRO A 245 10.82 -8.61 -8.38
C PRO A 245 11.79 -8.09 -7.33
N ARG A 246 13.07 -8.49 -7.40
CA ARG A 246 14.09 -8.09 -6.40
C ARG A 246 14.46 -6.62 -6.52
N VAL A 247 14.54 -6.13 -7.76
CA VAL A 247 14.73 -4.71 -8.04
C VAL A 247 13.56 -3.91 -7.48
N ALA A 248 12.31 -4.31 -7.74
CA ALA A 248 11.13 -3.64 -7.21
C ALA A 248 11.14 -3.61 -5.66
N LYS A 249 11.37 -4.74 -5.00
CA LYS A 249 11.51 -4.78 -3.52
C LYS A 249 12.59 -3.82 -3.02
N THR A 250 13.73 -3.77 -3.71
CA THR A 250 14.82 -2.84 -3.38
C THR A 250 14.38 -1.38 -3.48
N LEU A 251 13.68 -1.02 -4.56
CA LEU A 251 13.16 0.33 -4.76
C LEU A 251 12.16 0.72 -3.66
N ALA A 252 11.27 -0.20 -3.26
CA ALA A 252 10.33 0.03 -2.16
C ALA A 252 11.02 0.32 -0.82
N LEU A 253 12.27 -0.13 -0.62
CA LEU A 253 13.04 0.09 0.61
C LEU A 253 13.91 1.35 0.59
N LEU A 254 13.98 2.07 -0.53
CA LEU A 254 14.69 3.34 -0.59
C LEU A 254 14.07 4.37 0.39
N PRO A 255 14.87 5.33 0.90
CA PRO A 255 14.35 6.35 1.81
C PRO A 255 13.16 7.13 1.21
N ALA A 256 12.35 7.71 2.11
CA ALA A 256 11.04 8.33 1.85
C ALA A 256 9.88 7.33 1.76
N TRP A 257 9.30 7.13 0.58
CA TRP A 257 8.15 6.26 0.40
C TRP A 257 8.17 5.59 -0.96
N GLY A 258 7.86 4.30 -0.97
CA GLY A 258 7.68 3.51 -2.16
C GLY A 258 6.74 2.35 -1.94
N SER A 259 6.09 1.94 -3.01
CA SER A 259 5.24 0.75 -3.08
C SER A 259 5.57 -0.02 -4.36
N SER A 260 5.80 -1.32 -4.22
CA SER A 260 6.03 -2.22 -5.33
C SER A 260 4.95 -3.27 -5.42
N TYR A 261 4.46 -3.49 -6.63
CA TYR A 261 3.44 -4.46 -6.98
C TYR A 261 4.08 -5.50 -7.89
N ILE A 262 4.15 -6.75 -7.46
CA ILE A 262 4.97 -7.79 -8.11
C ILE A 262 4.06 -8.91 -8.58
N ALA A 263 4.23 -9.34 -9.84
CA ALA A 263 3.49 -10.42 -10.48
C ALA A 263 4.42 -11.25 -11.38
N GLY A 264 4.97 -12.35 -10.82
CA GLY A 264 5.91 -13.21 -11.54
C GLY A 264 7.16 -12.46 -12.00
N ARG A 265 7.32 -12.26 -13.32
CA ARG A 265 8.44 -11.52 -13.94
C ARG A 265 8.16 -10.05 -14.20
N TRP A 266 6.98 -9.59 -13.81
CA TRP A 266 6.54 -8.21 -13.93
C TRP A 266 6.51 -7.55 -12.56
N ALA A 267 6.88 -6.28 -12.50
CA ALA A 267 6.69 -5.48 -11.31
C ALA A 267 6.41 -4.02 -11.68
N LEU A 268 5.69 -3.32 -10.81
CA LEU A 268 5.59 -1.87 -10.85
C LEU A 268 6.13 -1.32 -9.54
N TYR A 269 7.02 -0.34 -9.61
CA TYR A 269 7.33 0.53 -8.50
C TYR A 269 6.59 1.87 -8.67
N VAL A 270 6.05 2.41 -7.57
CA VAL A 270 5.50 3.77 -7.48
C VAL A 270 5.96 4.36 -6.16
N GLY A 271 6.58 5.54 -6.19
CA GLY A 271 7.07 6.16 -4.97
C GLY A 271 7.79 7.48 -5.18
N GLN A 272 8.19 8.09 -4.08
CA GLN A 272 9.07 9.26 -4.06
C GLN A 272 10.49 8.78 -3.78
N VAL A 273 11.41 9.04 -4.72
CA VAL A 273 12.83 8.70 -4.57
C VAL A 273 13.64 10.00 -4.53
N ASP A 274 14.49 10.13 -3.52
CA ASP A 274 15.42 11.25 -3.44
C ASP A 274 16.30 11.30 -4.70
N GLY A 275 16.46 12.50 -5.29
CA GLY A 275 17.18 12.68 -6.55
C GLY A 275 18.62 12.15 -6.53
N SER A 276 19.26 12.11 -5.37
CA SER A 276 20.60 11.54 -5.20
C SER A 276 20.68 10.03 -5.45
N PHE A 277 19.55 9.31 -5.36
CA PHE A 277 19.46 7.88 -5.60
C PHE A 277 19.18 7.55 -7.07
N LEU A 278 18.71 8.50 -7.89
CA LEU A 278 18.31 8.21 -9.27
C LEU A 278 19.43 7.60 -10.13
N PRO A 279 20.70 8.08 -10.09
CA PRO A 279 21.79 7.44 -10.84
C PRO A 279 21.95 5.97 -10.47
N SER A 280 21.94 5.67 -9.17
CA SER A 280 22.09 4.30 -8.66
C SER A 280 20.85 3.43 -8.95
N VAL A 281 19.66 4.03 -9.12
CA VAL A 281 18.48 3.32 -9.63
C VAL A 281 18.69 2.88 -11.08
N TYR A 282 19.27 3.73 -11.94
CA TYR A 282 19.59 3.33 -13.32
C TYR A 282 20.67 2.23 -13.37
N GLU A 283 21.73 2.35 -12.58
CA GLU A 283 22.76 1.32 -12.45
C GLU A 283 22.16 -0.02 -12.00
N LEU A 284 21.30 0.03 -10.98
CA LEU A 284 20.57 -1.10 -10.45
C LEU A 284 19.78 -1.86 -11.54
N LEU A 285 19.04 -1.13 -12.39
CA LEU A 285 18.26 -1.72 -13.49
C LEU A 285 19.17 -2.48 -14.47
N HIS A 286 20.31 -1.89 -14.80
CA HIS A 286 21.27 -2.47 -15.74
C HIS A 286 21.95 -3.73 -15.17
N GLU A 287 22.49 -3.65 -13.94
CA GLU A 287 23.21 -4.77 -13.31
C GLU A 287 22.32 -6.00 -13.09
N TRP A 288 21.06 -5.77 -12.70
CA TRP A 288 20.12 -6.83 -12.38
C TRP A 288 19.24 -7.22 -13.57
N ARG A 289 19.52 -6.77 -14.80
CA ARG A 289 18.74 -7.17 -16.00
C ARG A 289 17.22 -7.01 -15.81
N ALA A 290 16.81 -5.93 -15.13
CA ALA A 290 15.42 -5.53 -14.99
C ALA A 290 15.15 -4.41 -15.99
N GLU A 291 14.37 -4.69 -17.02
CA GLU A 291 14.05 -3.74 -18.06
C GLU A 291 12.94 -2.80 -17.60
N ALA A 292 13.18 -1.49 -17.66
CA ALA A 292 12.13 -0.49 -17.45
C ALA A 292 11.40 -0.24 -18.78
N THR A 293 10.29 -0.93 -19.02
CA THR A 293 9.61 -1.01 -20.33
C THR A 293 9.12 0.32 -20.88
N ARG A 294 8.90 1.31 -20.00
CA ARG A 294 8.51 2.69 -20.35
C ARG A 294 9.54 3.74 -19.89
N GLY A 295 10.74 3.28 -19.49
CA GLY A 295 11.72 4.11 -18.80
C GLY A 295 11.18 4.66 -17.48
N LEU A 296 11.85 5.71 -16.98
CA LEU A 296 11.43 6.41 -15.77
C LEU A 296 10.21 7.29 -16.06
N MET A 297 9.12 7.05 -15.33
CA MET A 297 7.89 7.82 -15.47
C MET A 297 7.72 8.80 -14.31
N PHE A 298 7.44 10.06 -14.59
CA PHE A 298 7.20 11.10 -13.59
C PHE A 298 5.72 11.43 -13.48
N ALA A 299 5.18 11.48 -12.27
CA ALA A 299 3.80 11.89 -12.07
C ALA A 299 3.63 13.39 -12.33
N LYS A 300 2.78 13.74 -13.29
CA LYS A 300 2.27 15.10 -13.50
C LYS A 300 1.15 15.42 -12.52
N ALA A 301 0.36 14.40 -12.19
CA ALA A 301 -0.79 14.49 -11.32
C ALA A 301 -0.97 13.18 -10.57
N SER A 302 -1.46 13.26 -9.33
CA SER A 302 -1.75 12.08 -8.52
C SER A 302 -2.91 12.37 -7.60
N VAL A 303 -3.84 11.43 -7.49
CA VAL A 303 -4.97 11.53 -6.59
C VAL A 303 -5.20 10.20 -5.88
N GLU A 304 -5.30 10.28 -4.57
CA GLU A 304 -5.79 9.19 -3.72
C GLU A 304 -7.31 9.27 -3.70
N LEU A 305 -7.99 8.21 -4.15
CA LEU A 305 -9.44 8.15 -4.31
C LEU A 305 -10.15 7.70 -3.01
N GLY A 306 -9.37 7.37 -1.98
CA GLY A 306 -9.84 6.90 -0.69
C GLY A 306 -9.79 5.37 -0.57
N THR A 307 -10.19 4.87 0.59
CA THR A 307 -10.27 3.43 0.84
C THR A 307 -11.64 2.91 0.39
N PRO A 308 -11.71 1.86 -0.44
CA PRO A 308 -12.98 1.28 -0.84
C PRO A 308 -13.67 0.67 0.36
N LEU A 309 -14.99 0.83 0.42
CA LEU A 309 -15.84 0.15 1.38
C LEU A 309 -15.95 -1.32 0.95
N LEU A 310 -15.04 -2.17 1.45
CA LEU A 310 -14.84 -3.52 0.95
C LEU A 310 -16.08 -4.41 1.15
N TRP A 311 -16.86 -4.16 2.21
CA TRP A 311 -18.11 -4.88 2.47
C TRP A 311 -19.19 -4.64 1.41
N LYS A 312 -19.08 -3.60 0.56
CA LYS A 312 -20.02 -3.40 -0.55
C LYS A 312 -19.94 -4.51 -1.60
N PHE A 313 -18.81 -5.22 -1.66
CA PHE A 313 -18.67 -6.37 -2.55
C PHE A 313 -19.31 -7.65 -2.00
N LEU A 314 -19.88 -7.65 -0.79
CA LEU A 314 -20.59 -8.82 -0.28
C LEU A 314 -22.01 -8.88 -0.84
N SER A 315 -22.47 -10.09 -1.17
CA SER A 315 -23.88 -10.36 -1.40
C SER A 315 -24.72 -10.08 -0.14
N ASP A 316 -26.02 -9.91 -0.30
CA ASP A 316 -26.95 -9.69 0.82
C ASP A 316 -26.93 -10.83 1.86
N ASP A 317 -26.58 -12.05 1.43
CA ASP A 317 -26.44 -13.22 2.31
C ASP A 317 -25.00 -13.45 2.82
N GLU A 318 -24.07 -12.55 2.47
CA GLU A 318 -22.65 -12.53 2.85
C GLU A 318 -21.86 -13.82 2.47
N LYS A 319 -22.34 -14.58 1.48
CA LYS A 319 -21.71 -15.84 1.07
C LYS A 319 -20.91 -15.75 -0.22
N THR A 320 -21.09 -14.69 -1.00
CA THR A 320 -20.41 -14.52 -2.29
C THR A 320 -19.95 -13.08 -2.49
N TRP A 321 -18.98 -12.93 -3.39
CA TRP A 321 -18.58 -11.62 -3.89
C TRP A 321 -19.50 -11.20 -5.03
N VAL A 322 -19.96 -9.96 -5.01
CA VAL A 322 -20.79 -9.33 -6.05
C VAL A 322 -20.13 -8.07 -6.55
N TRP A 323 -20.35 -7.75 -7.83
CA TRP A 323 -19.84 -6.54 -8.44
C TRP A 323 -20.57 -5.30 -7.91
N VAL A 324 -19.85 -4.21 -7.74
CA VAL A 324 -20.40 -2.93 -7.27
C VAL A 324 -20.46 -1.97 -8.45
N GLU A 325 -21.67 -1.61 -8.88
CA GLU A 325 -21.89 -0.68 -10.00
C GLU A 325 -21.58 0.79 -9.66
N GLU A 326 -21.52 1.12 -8.37
CA GLU A 326 -21.13 2.46 -7.92
C GLU A 326 -19.72 2.79 -8.42
N ARG A 327 -19.53 4.01 -8.93
CA ARG A 327 -18.24 4.49 -9.40
C ARG A 327 -17.69 5.51 -8.40
N VAL A 328 -16.38 5.47 -8.17
CA VAL A 328 -15.67 6.45 -7.34
C VAL A 328 -15.40 7.70 -8.17
N ARG A 329 -15.85 8.86 -7.69
CA ARG A 329 -15.61 10.12 -8.37
C ARG A 329 -14.13 10.47 -8.34
N VAL A 330 -13.59 10.83 -9.50
CA VAL A 330 -12.25 11.40 -9.60
C VAL A 330 -12.39 12.92 -9.51
N PRO A 331 -11.76 13.60 -8.53
CA PRO A 331 -11.77 15.06 -8.45
C PRO A 331 -11.27 15.68 -9.76
N SER A 332 -11.88 16.77 -10.21
CA SER A 332 -11.40 17.50 -11.39
C SER A 332 -9.97 18.00 -11.17
N HIS A 333 -9.11 17.82 -12.17
CA HIS A 333 -7.77 18.39 -12.17
C HIS A 333 -7.89 19.92 -12.18
N ALA A 334 -7.32 20.60 -11.18
CA ALA A 334 -7.18 22.06 -11.16
C ALA A 334 -6.05 22.52 -12.07
#